data_AF-A0A1M5YYW4-F1
#
_entry.id   AF-A0A1M5YYW4-F1
#
_cell.length_a   1.000
_cell.length_b   1.000
_cell.length_c   1.000
_cell.angle_alpha   90.00
_cell.angle_beta   90.00
_cell.angle_gamma   90.00
#
_symmetry.space_group_name_H-M   'P 1'
#
loop_
_entity.id
_entity.type
_entity.pdbx_description
1 polymer ?
#
loop_
_entity_poly.entity_id
_entity_poly.type
_entity_poly.pdbx_seq_one_letter_code
_entity_poly.pdbx_strand_id
1 'polypeptide(L)'
;MSDLPEKPKLSRLFRLQWEEAQDNYVLLYPEGMVKLNASAAEILKRCDGLRDIPAIIGDLENTFSASGLQADVEDFMRAAHERGWIT
;
A
#
# COMPACT_ATOMS: atom_id res chain seq x y z
N MET A 1 15.16 3.11 14.43
CA MET A 1 14.36 1.90 14.23
C MET A 1 13.06 2.39 13.63
N SER A 2 12.89 2.32 12.31
CA SER A 2 11.71 2.92 11.68
C SER A 2 10.51 2.05 12.02
N ASP A 3 9.73 2.56 12.96
CA ASP A 3 8.46 2.03 13.46
C ASP A 3 7.47 2.07 12.30
N LEU A 4 7.25 0.92 11.67
CA LEU A 4 6.10 0.79 10.78
C LEU A 4 4.86 0.90 11.66
N PRO A 5 3.83 1.66 11.25
CA PRO A 5 2.61 1.74 12.03
C PRO A 5 2.03 0.34 12.23
N GLU A 6 1.66 -0.01 13.48
CA GLU A 6 1.04 -1.31 13.78
C GLU A 6 -0.15 -1.57 12.85
N LYS A 7 -0.91 -0.52 12.54
CA LYS A 7 -2.06 -0.53 11.65
C LYS A 7 -1.90 0.50 10.55
N PRO A 8 -1.23 0.16 9.44
CA PRO A 8 -1.03 1.10 8.35
C PRO A 8 -2.38 1.51 7.78
N LYS A 9 -2.61 2.82 7.71
CA LYS A 9 -3.79 3.39 7.05
C LYS A 9 -3.38 4.38 5.98
N LEU A 10 -4.11 4.42 4.89
CA LEU A 10 -3.92 5.44 3.86
C LEU A 10 -4.11 6.83 4.48
N SER A 11 -3.14 7.71 4.25
CA SER A 11 -3.21 9.09 4.73
C SER A 11 -4.32 9.83 4.01
N ARG A 12 -5.04 10.69 4.74
CA ARG A 12 -6.25 11.39 4.24
C ARG A 12 -5.98 12.32 3.05
N LEU A 13 -4.73 12.71 2.86
CA LEU A 13 -4.29 13.52 1.72
C LEU A 13 -4.22 12.70 0.43
N PHE A 14 -4.06 11.39 0.55
CA PHE A 14 -3.93 10.47 -0.55
C PHE A 14 -5.24 9.74 -0.80
N ARG A 15 -5.59 9.56 -2.07
CA ARG A 15 -6.77 8.81 -2.48
C ARG A 15 -6.37 7.78 -3.53
N LEU A 16 -6.55 6.50 -3.20
CA LEU A 16 -6.42 5.42 -4.15
C LEU A 16 -7.63 5.44 -5.10
N GLN A 17 -7.38 5.50 -6.40
CA GLN A 17 -8.41 5.51 -7.43
C GLN A 17 -8.03 4.55 -8.56
N TRP A 18 -9.02 3.84 -9.11
CA TRP A 18 -8.84 3.03 -10.31
C TRP A 18 -9.02 3.91 -11.56
N GLU A 19 -8.09 3.79 -12.51
CA GLU A 19 -8.14 4.45 -13.81
C GLU A 19 -8.38 3.41 -14.92
N GLU A 20 -9.59 3.37 -15.46
CA GLU A 20 -9.95 2.46 -16.56
C GLU A 20 -9.17 2.74 -17.85
N ALA A 21 -8.83 4.01 -18.11
CA ALA A 21 -8.08 4.40 -19.31
C ALA A 21 -6.67 3.77 -19.37
N GLN A 22 -6.11 3.42 -18.22
CA GLN A 22 -4.76 2.86 -18.09
C GLN A 22 -4.77 1.45 -17.49
N ASP A 23 -5.96 0.90 -17.22
CA ASP A 23 -6.20 -0.36 -16.51
C ASP A 23 -5.33 -0.51 -15.25
N ASN A 24 -5.28 0.55 -14.44
CA ASN A 24 -4.34 0.59 -13.33
C ASN A 24 -4.80 1.49 -12.18
N TYR A 25 -4.27 1.25 -10.99
CA TYR A 25 -4.52 2.09 -9.84
C TYR A 25 -3.56 3.29 -9.79
N VAL A 26 -4.11 4.44 -9.41
CA VAL A 26 -3.37 5.68 -9.20
C VAL A 26 -3.63 6.22 -7.81
N LEU A 27 -2.60 6.82 -7.21
CA LEU A 27 -2.68 7.51 -5.94
C LEU A 27 -2.74 9.01 -6.20
N LEU A 28 -3.89 9.62 -5.97
CA LEU A 28 -4.10 11.05 -6.12
C LEU A 28 -3.74 11.78 -4.83
N TYR A 29 -3.06 12.92 -4.94
CA TYR A 29 -2.71 13.79 -3.82
C TYR A 29 -2.69 15.26 -4.28
N PRO A 30 -2.67 16.26 -3.37
CA PRO A 30 -2.88 17.66 -3.74
C PRO A 30 -1.87 18.22 -4.75
N GLU A 31 -0.64 17.71 -4.73
CA GLU A 31 0.45 18.13 -5.60
C GLU A 31 0.55 17.32 -6.91
N GLY A 32 -0.22 16.22 -7.07
CA GLY A 32 -0.16 15.41 -8.29
C GLY A 32 -0.81 14.03 -8.20
N MET A 33 -0.27 13.09 -8.98
CA MET A 33 -0.69 11.69 -8.98
C MET A 33 0.50 10.76 -9.09
N VAL A 34 0.45 9.62 -8.40
CA VAL A 34 1.43 8.55 -8.51
C VAL A 34 0.77 7.36 -9.18
N LYS A 35 1.36 6.89 -10.28
CA LYS A 35 0.92 5.64 -10.90
C LYS A 35 1.46 4.47 -10.09
N LEU A 36 0.56 3.67 -9.52
CA LEU A 36 0.92 2.49 -8.74
C LEU A 36 0.87 1.27 -9.62
N ASN A 37 1.74 0.32 -9.40
CA ASN A 37 1.68 -1.01 -10.00
C ASN A 37 0.64 -1.86 -9.24
N ALA A 38 0.14 -2.93 -9.88
CA ALA A 38 -0.91 -3.79 -9.32
C ALA A 38 -0.60 -4.27 -7.88
N SER A 39 0.64 -4.68 -7.62
CA SER A 39 1.09 -5.10 -6.29
C SER A 39 1.03 -3.96 -5.26
N ALA A 40 1.55 -2.77 -5.62
CA ALA A 40 1.56 -1.59 -4.75
C ALA A 40 0.13 -1.13 -4.40
N ALA A 41 -0.77 -1.16 -5.39
CA ALA A 41 -2.16 -0.84 -5.19
C ALA A 41 -2.87 -1.82 -4.27
N GLU A 42 -2.63 -3.11 -4.44
CA GLU A 42 -3.19 -4.16 -3.59
C GLU A 42 -2.67 -4.09 -2.15
N ILE A 43 -1.41 -3.68 -1.93
CA ILE A 43 -0.89 -3.38 -0.59
C ILE A 43 -1.66 -2.20 0.01
N LEU A 44 -1.72 -1.06 -0.70
CA LEU A 44 -2.38 0.16 -0.20
C LEU A 44 -3.88 -0.02 0.03
N LYS A 45 -4.54 -0.86 -0.77
CA LYS A 45 -5.96 -1.19 -0.63
C LYS A 45 -6.26 -2.01 0.64
N ARG A 46 -5.25 -2.65 1.23
CA ARG A 46 -5.35 -3.35 2.52
C ARG A 46 -4.92 -2.48 3.70
N CYS A 47 -4.28 -1.35 3.43
CA CYS A 47 -3.92 -0.34 4.43
C CYS A 47 -5.14 0.50 4.83
N ASP A 48 -6.10 -0.13 5.50
CA ASP A 48 -7.32 0.52 6.00
C ASP A 48 -7.20 0.99 7.47
N GLY A 49 -6.08 0.70 8.14
CA GLY A 49 -5.91 0.95 9.58
C GLY A 49 -6.60 -0.06 10.50
N LEU A 50 -7.13 -1.15 9.93
CA LEU A 50 -7.78 -2.23 10.68
C LEU A 50 -6.91 -3.48 10.79
N ARG A 51 -6.11 -3.77 9.75
CA ARG A 51 -5.28 -4.96 9.64
C ARG A 51 -3.84 -4.62 10.00
N ASP A 52 -3.19 -5.51 10.73
CA ASP A 52 -1.77 -5.41 11.00
C ASP A 52 -0.94 -5.91 9.81
N ILE A 53 0.31 -5.49 9.75
CA ILE A 53 1.25 -5.86 8.67
C ILE A 53 1.30 -7.37 8.36
N PRO A 54 1.46 -8.29 9.35
CA PRO A 54 1.48 -9.73 9.06
C PRO A 54 0.16 -10.24 8.45
N ALA A 55 -0.99 -9.66 8.82
CA ALA A 55 -2.27 -10.03 8.23
C ALA A 55 -2.38 -9.54 6.78
N ILE A 56 -1.86 -8.35 6.48
CA ILE A 56 -1.80 -7.81 5.12
C ILE A 56 -0.90 -8.68 4.25
N ILE A 57 0.28 -9.07 4.75
CA ILE A 57 1.22 -9.95 4.04
C ILE A 57 0.56 -11.28 3.71
N GLY A 58 -0.06 -11.96 4.69
CA GLY A 58 -0.71 -13.24 4.44
C GLY A 58 -1.85 -13.17 3.41
N ASP A 59 -2.62 -12.07 3.43
CA ASP A 59 -3.69 -11.85 2.45
C ASP A 59 -3.13 -11.58 1.03
N LEU A 60 -2.03 -10.85 0.94
CA LEU A 60 -1.32 -10.61 -0.33
C LEU A 60 -0.70 -11.89 -0.87
N GLU A 61 0.00 -12.66 -0.05
CA GLU A 61 0.59 -13.94 -0.45
C GLU A 61 -0.47 -14.89 -1.00
N ASN A 62 -1.63 -14.97 -0.34
CA ASN A 62 -2.75 -15.77 -0.82
C ASN A 62 -3.34 -15.21 -2.14
N THR A 63 -3.54 -13.89 -2.23
CA THR A 63 -4.13 -13.24 -3.41
C THR A 63 -3.24 -13.36 -4.65
N PHE A 64 -1.93 -13.18 -4.47
CA PHE A 64 -0.95 -13.26 -5.55
C PHE A 64 -0.40 -14.68 -5.76
N SER A 65 -0.82 -15.66 -4.95
CA SER A 65 -0.24 -17.01 -4.91
C SER A 65 1.30 -16.97 -4.90
N ALA A 66 1.84 -16.05 -4.11
CA ALA A 66 3.26 -15.78 -3.97
C ALA A 66 3.69 -16.01 -2.52
N SER A 67 4.97 -16.25 -2.30
CA SER A 67 5.52 -16.50 -0.97
C SER A 67 6.82 -15.73 -0.78
N GLY A 68 7.09 -15.30 0.46
CA GLY A 68 8.24 -14.46 0.79
C GLY A 68 8.02 -12.98 0.48
N LEU A 69 6.77 -12.52 0.33
CA LEU A 69 6.46 -11.11 0.08
C LEU A 69 6.68 -10.22 1.30
N GLN A 70 6.91 -10.80 2.47
CA GLN A 70 7.09 -10.06 3.72
C GLN A 70 8.13 -8.94 3.58
N ALA A 71 9.34 -9.24 3.10
CA ALA A 71 10.41 -8.25 3.00
C ALA A 71 10.07 -7.12 2.02
N ASP A 72 9.52 -7.46 0.84
CA ASP A 72 9.09 -6.48 -0.16
C ASP A 72 7.94 -5.59 0.34
N VAL A 73 6.98 -6.17 1.05
CA VAL A 73 5.85 -5.43 1.63
C VAL A 73 6.32 -4.52 2.76
N GLU A 74 7.19 -4.99 3.64
CA GLU A 74 7.77 -4.18 4.71
C GLU A 74 8.61 -3.02 4.16
N ASP A 75 9.43 -3.25 3.13
CA ASP A 75 10.21 -2.22 2.45
C ASP A 75 9.30 -1.19 1.76
N PHE A 76 8.28 -1.66 1.04
CA PHE A 76 7.29 -0.80 0.41
C PHE A 76 6.53 0.04 1.44
N MET A 77 6.07 -0.55 2.55
CA MET A 77 5.37 0.17 3.60
C MET A 77 6.28 1.21 4.25
N ARG A 78 7.57 0.91 4.43
CA ARG A 78 8.55 1.87 4.96
C ARG A 78 8.69 3.06 4.01
N ALA A 79 8.89 2.80 2.73
CA ALA A 79 8.97 3.84 1.70
C ALA A 79 7.67 4.65 1.61
N ALA A 80 6.50 4.00 1.70
CA ALA A 80 5.19 4.64 1.68
C ALA A 80 5.00 5.52 2.92
N HIS A 81 5.42 5.08 4.10
CA HIS A 81 5.38 5.85 5.34
C HIS A 81 6.33 7.05 5.30
N GLU A 82 7.56 6.88 4.81
CA GLU A 82 8.52 7.98 4.61
C GLU A 82 8.02 9.03 3.60
N ARG A 83 7.27 8.60 2.59
CA ARG A 83 6.59 9.49 1.64
C ARG A 83 5.29 10.10 2.18
N GLY A 84 4.84 9.71 3.37
CA GLY A 84 3.60 10.16 3.99
C GLY A 84 2.32 9.60 3.37
N TRP A 85 2.43 8.57 2.52
CA TRP A 85 1.29 7.91 1.87
C TRP A 85 0.42 7.16 2.87
N ILE A 86 1.06 6.57 3.88
CA ILE A 86 0.42 5.86 4.98
C ILE A 86 0.87 6.46 6.31
N THR A 87 0.04 6.29 7.33
CA THR A 87 0.23 6.75 8.72
C THR A 87 -0.26 5.68 9.69
#